data_AF-A0A927GDM6-F1
#
_entry.id   AF-A0A927GDM6-F1
#
_cell.length_a   1.000
_cell.length_b   1.000
_cell.length_c   1.000
_cell.angle_alpha   90.00
_cell.angle_beta   90.00
_cell.angle_gamma   90.00
#
_symmetry.space_group_name_H-M   'P 1'
#
loop_
_entity.id
_entity.type
_entity.pdbx_description
1 polymer ?
#
loop_
_entity_poly.entity_id
_entity_poly.type
_entity_poly.pdbx_seq_one_letter_code
_entity_poly.pdbx_strand_id
1 'polypeptide(L)'
;MADPNNPFSAVLELNQFDATLGYTTFLENRSITPRTLFSPDSPGRGFGFDIGMTYINQYDTDSPALRLGVALTDIGGLTYKGEQYNYADISQNPVRFTNADFNRITGSLDVLQSIQDKLSTGRNPDKTTFRSGLPTSLNLTADYQLPSGFGINVTYFQDVRSQQALAVHQPTMLAVVPRYDARWLSLAVPIAYLNHGLTAGASVRVGPAWLGTENFLGLIGNTSIGIRPRGLDIYAGVAFGLGRVEE
;
A
#
# COMPACT_ATOMS: atom_id res chain seq x y z
N MET A 1 4.31 14.26 33.44
CA MET A 1 4.76 15.09 32.29
C MET A 1 6.27 15.19 32.38
N ALA A 2 6.99 14.86 31.31
CA ALA A 2 8.45 14.94 31.26
C ALA A 2 8.91 16.40 31.35
N ASP A 3 10.00 16.69 32.06
CA ASP A 3 10.55 18.03 32.20
C ASP A 3 11.18 18.48 30.87
N PRO A 4 10.65 19.52 30.21
CA PRO A 4 11.17 20.00 28.93
C PRO A 4 12.61 20.53 28.99
N ASN A 5 13.15 20.81 30.19
CA ASN A 5 14.53 21.26 30.38
C ASN A 5 15.53 20.11 30.66
N ASN A 6 15.05 18.87 30.82
CA ASN A 6 15.89 17.70 31.03
C ASN A 6 15.85 16.77 29.80
N PRO A 7 16.86 16.83 28.91
CA PRO A 7 16.89 16.02 27.68
C PRO A 7 17.02 14.52 27.93
N PHE A 8 17.36 14.10 29.16
CA PHE A 8 17.47 12.70 29.58
C PHE A 8 16.22 12.19 30.31
N SER A 9 15.18 13.01 30.46
CA SER A 9 13.91 12.51 30.97
C SER A 9 13.30 11.54 29.95
N ALA A 10 12.93 10.34 30.42
CA ALA A 10 12.28 9.35 29.56
C ALA A 10 10.92 9.88 29.11
N VAL A 11 10.71 9.95 27.79
CA VAL A 11 9.45 10.41 27.19
C VAL A 11 8.52 9.23 26.93
N LEU A 12 9.11 8.06 26.67
CA LEU A 12 8.42 6.78 26.54
C LEU A 12 9.25 5.68 27.20
N GLU A 13 8.62 4.92 28.09
CA GLU A 13 9.18 3.75 28.74
C GLU A 13 8.33 2.52 28.38
N LEU A 14 8.95 1.47 27.85
CA LEU A 14 8.28 0.23 27.48
C LEU A 14 8.58 -0.84 28.54
N ASN A 15 7.56 -1.18 29.33
CA ASN A 15 7.67 -2.16 30.43
C ASN A 15 7.20 -3.57 30.05
N GLN A 16 6.38 -3.68 28.98
CA GLN A 16 6.01 -4.93 28.34
C GLN A 16 6.03 -4.68 26.82
N PHE A 17 6.79 -5.49 26.09
CA PHE A 17 6.98 -5.33 24.65
C PHE A 17 7.27 -6.68 24.04
N ASP A 18 6.29 -7.16 23.29
CA ASP A 18 6.39 -8.36 22.48
C ASP A 18 6.50 -7.92 21.02
N ALA A 19 7.68 -8.08 20.43
CA ALA A 19 7.93 -7.65 19.07
C ALA A 19 9.00 -8.50 18.39
N THR A 20 8.94 -8.56 17.07
CA THR A 20 10.02 -9.13 16.26
C THR A 20 10.54 -8.05 15.32
N LEU A 21 11.84 -7.77 15.40
CA LEU A 21 12.53 -6.86 14.50
C LEU A 21 13.42 -7.67 13.58
N GLY A 22 13.22 -7.57 12.27
CA GLY A 22 14.09 -8.15 11.24
C GLY A 22 14.54 -7.09 10.26
N TYR A 23 15.83 -6.97 10.01
CA TYR A 23 16.38 -6.01 9.04
C TYR A 23 17.58 -6.57 8.28
N THR A 24 17.88 -5.97 7.13
CA THR A 24 19.08 -6.26 6.33
C THR A 24 19.78 -4.97 5.97
N THR A 25 21.10 -4.93 6.14
CA THR A 25 21.95 -3.78 5.80
C THR A 25 22.54 -3.89 4.40
N PHE A 26 22.09 -4.87 3.59
CA PHE A 26 22.67 -5.15 2.28
C PHE A 26 22.70 -3.94 1.32
N LEU A 27 21.72 -3.04 1.41
CA LEU A 27 21.62 -1.85 0.55
C LEU A 27 22.34 -0.62 1.13
N GLU A 28 22.89 -0.70 2.34
CA GLU A 28 23.68 0.40 2.89
C GLU A 28 24.92 0.61 2.02
N ASN A 29 24.98 1.79 1.39
CA ASN A 29 26.05 2.19 0.47
C ASN A 29 26.21 1.28 -0.76
N ARG A 30 25.16 0.54 -1.17
CA ARG A 30 25.18 -0.30 -2.38
C ARG A 30 24.03 0.02 -3.32
N SER A 31 24.32 0.11 -4.61
CA SER A 31 23.30 0.23 -5.66
C SER A 31 22.81 -1.15 -6.11
N ILE A 32 21.52 -1.27 -6.40
CA ILE A 32 20.92 -2.47 -6.99
C ILE A 32 21.32 -2.52 -8.47
N THR A 33 21.86 -3.65 -8.92
CA THR A 33 22.21 -3.87 -10.33
C THR A 33 21.61 -5.20 -10.81
N PRO A 34 21.39 -5.44 -12.11
CA PRO A 34 20.85 -6.72 -12.58
C PRO A 34 21.67 -7.94 -12.12
N ARG A 35 22.97 -7.77 -11.85
CA ARG A 35 23.84 -8.82 -11.28
C ARG A 35 23.49 -9.19 -9.84
N THR A 36 22.98 -8.25 -9.04
CA THR A 36 22.59 -8.55 -7.64
C THR A 36 21.42 -9.53 -7.57
N LEU A 37 20.59 -9.62 -8.61
CA LEU A 37 19.47 -10.56 -8.70
C LEU A 37 19.92 -12.03 -8.80
N PHE A 38 21.07 -12.28 -9.43
CA PHE A 38 21.60 -13.64 -9.66
C PHE A 38 22.81 -13.96 -8.77
N SER A 39 23.25 -13.02 -7.94
CA SER A 39 24.38 -13.21 -7.04
C SER A 39 24.04 -14.20 -5.91
N PRO A 40 24.97 -15.09 -5.52
CA PRO A 40 24.88 -15.85 -4.26
C PRO A 40 24.67 -14.96 -3.04
N ASP A 41 25.11 -13.70 -3.11
CA ASP A 41 25.03 -12.69 -2.06
C ASP A 41 23.72 -11.89 -2.06
N SER A 42 22.71 -12.31 -2.83
CA SER A 42 21.39 -11.65 -2.82
C SER A 42 20.87 -11.45 -1.38
N PRO A 43 20.28 -10.28 -1.06
CA PRO A 43 19.79 -9.93 0.28
C PRO A 43 18.64 -10.82 0.75
N GLY A 44 17.98 -11.51 -0.18
CA GLY A 44 16.90 -12.42 0.13
C GLY A 44 16.47 -13.20 -1.10
N ARG A 45 15.69 -14.26 -0.86
CA ARG A 45 15.09 -15.09 -1.90
C ARG A 45 13.67 -15.43 -1.48
N GLY A 46 12.79 -15.56 -2.45
CA GLY A 46 11.42 -15.94 -2.18
C GLY A 46 10.73 -16.43 -3.44
N PHE A 47 9.50 -16.87 -3.25
CA PHE A 47 8.58 -17.18 -4.33
C PHE A 47 7.25 -16.53 -4.04
N GLY A 48 6.54 -16.17 -5.10
CA GLY A 48 5.20 -15.62 -5.07
C GLY A 48 4.43 -16.14 -6.27
N PHE A 49 3.13 -16.31 -6.12
CA PHE A 49 2.23 -16.57 -7.23
C PHE A 49 0.86 -15.94 -6.96
N ASP A 50 0.11 -15.76 -8.05
CA ASP A 50 -1.24 -15.22 -8.05
C ASP A 50 -2.19 -16.23 -8.66
N ILE A 51 -3.43 -16.24 -8.20
CA ILE A 51 -4.50 -17.03 -8.81
C ILE A 51 -5.77 -16.19 -8.88
N GLY A 52 -6.50 -16.29 -9.98
CA GLY A 52 -7.76 -15.59 -10.13
C GLY A 52 -8.64 -16.16 -11.23
N MET A 53 -9.91 -15.81 -11.15
CA MET A 53 -10.94 -16.19 -12.11
C MET A 53 -11.83 -14.97 -12.39
N THR A 54 -12.29 -14.86 -13.63
CA THR A 54 -13.30 -13.87 -14.02
C THR A 54 -14.41 -14.57 -14.77
N TYR A 55 -15.65 -14.32 -14.36
CA TYR A 55 -16.86 -14.73 -15.05
C TYR A 55 -17.46 -13.52 -15.76
N ILE A 56 -17.81 -13.67 -17.04
CA ILE A 56 -18.46 -12.64 -17.84
C ILE A 56 -19.77 -13.23 -18.35
N ASN A 57 -20.87 -12.54 -18.08
CA ASN A 57 -22.18 -12.82 -18.65
C ASN A 57 -22.61 -11.64 -19.52
N GLN A 58 -22.71 -11.89 -20.81
CA GLN A 58 -23.27 -10.97 -21.79
C GLN A 58 -23.86 -11.84 -22.91
N TYR A 59 -25.19 -11.77 -23.10
CA TYR A 59 -25.88 -12.59 -24.09
C TYR A 59 -25.58 -12.13 -25.52
N ASP A 60 -25.64 -10.84 -25.77
CA ASP A 60 -25.27 -10.17 -27.03
C ASP A 60 -24.72 -8.76 -26.76
N THR A 61 -24.34 -8.05 -27.82
CA THR A 61 -23.79 -6.69 -27.73
C THR A 61 -24.77 -5.65 -27.20
N ASP A 62 -26.07 -5.91 -27.34
CA ASP A 62 -27.15 -5.00 -26.91
C ASP A 62 -27.74 -5.40 -25.55
N SER A 63 -27.13 -6.38 -24.88
CA SER A 63 -27.49 -6.85 -23.55
C SER A 63 -26.55 -6.29 -22.49
N PRO A 64 -27.02 -6.07 -21.25
CA PRO A 64 -26.14 -5.73 -20.14
C PRO A 64 -25.02 -6.75 -19.95
N ALA A 65 -23.81 -6.25 -19.71
CA ALA A 65 -22.66 -7.07 -19.39
C ALA A 65 -22.42 -7.08 -17.89
N LEU A 66 -22.36 -8.27 -17.29
CA LEU A 66 -21.95 -8.49 -15.91
C LEU A 66 -20.59 -9.20 -15.90
N ARG A 67 -19.60 -8.61 -15.24
CA ARG A 67 -18.29 -9.23 -15.01
C ARG A 67 -18.04 -9.35 -13.51
N LEU A 68 -17.80 -10.55 -13.04
CA LEU A 68 -17.45 -10.87 -11.66
C LEU A 68 -16.03 -11.43 -11.64
N GLY A 69 -15.16 -10.91 -10.78
CA GLY A 69 -13.80 -11.37 -10.62
C GLY A 69 -13.47 -11.69 -9.17
N VAL A 70 -12.71 -12.75 -8.97
CA VAL A 70 -12.11 -13.11 -7.68
C VAL A 70 -10.65 -13.49 -7.92
N ALA A 71 -9.76 -12.96 -7.11
CA ALA A 71 -8.35 -13.32 -7.14
C ALA A 71 -7.76 -13.34 -5.73
N LEU A 72 -6.76 -14.20 -5.54
CA LEU A 72 -5.88 -14.20 -4.39
C LEU A 72 -4.48 -13.91 -4.94
N THR A 73 -3.95 -12.73 -4.62
CA THR A 73 -2.65 -12.27 -5.13
C THR A 73 -1.58 -12.33 -4.05
N ASP A 74 -0.32 -12.30 -4.48
CA ASP A 74 0.87 -12.19 -3.65
C ASP A 74 0.94 -13.34 -2.62
N ILE A 75 0.60 -14.55 -3.06
CA ILE A 75 0.70 -15.74 -2.23
C ILE A 75 2.16 -16.19 -2.20
N GLY A 76 2.80 -16.09 -1.04
CA GLY A 76 4.15 -16.59 -0.89
C GLY A 76 4.92 -15.94 0.25
N GLY A 77 6.23 -15.90 0.11
CA GLY A 77 7.10 -15.31 1.11
C GLY A 77 8.54 -15.14 0.66
N LEU A 78 9.22 -14.28 1.39
CA LEU A 78 10.61 -13.91 1.19
C LEU A 78 11.40 -14.32 2.43
N THR A 79 12.57 -14.90 2.24
CA THR A 79 13.56 -15.12 3.29
C THR A 79 14.72 -14.17 3.04
N TYR A 80 14.97 -13.29 4.01
CA TYR A 80 16.06 -12.33 3.98
C TYR A 80 17.27 -12.87 4.73
N LYS A 81 18.47 -12.52 4.25
CA LYS A 81 19.72 -12.62 5.01
C LYS A 81 19.86 -11.31 5.79
N GLY A 82 19.82 -11.42 7.11
CA GLY A 82 19.73 -10.25 7.97
C GLY A 82 19.45 -10.63 9.41
N GLU A 83 19.65 -9.69 10.30
CA GLU A 83 19.55 -9.91 11.74
C GLU A 83 18.07 -9.89 12.16
N GLN A 84 17.69 -10.85 13.00
CA GLN A 84 16.37 -10.91 13.64
C GLN A 84 16.53 -10.89 15.15
N TYR A 85 15.76 -10.03 15.81
CA TYR A 85 15.68 -9.92 17.26
C TYR A 85 14.22 -10.12 17.70
N ASN A 86 13.99 -11.05 18.61
CA ASN A 86 12.71 -11.27 19.26
C ASN A 86 12.75 -10.65 20.66
N TYR A 87 11.82 -9.75 20.93
CA TYR A 87 11.59 -9.15 22.23
C TYR A 87 10.38 -9.86 22.82
N ALA A 88 10.58 -10.42 24.01
CA ALA A 88 9.52 -10.98 24.83
C ALA A 88 9.80 -10.52 26.26
N ASP A 89 8.82 -9.85 26.88
CA ASP A 89 8.85 -9.43 28.27
C ASP A 89 10.18 -8.74 28.72
N ILE A 90 10.40 -7.49 28.27
CA ILE A 90 11.56 -6.68 28.66
C ILE A 90 11.47 -6.10 30.09
N SER A 91 10.63 -6.64 30.95
CA SER A 91 10.36 -6.10 32.30
C SER A 91 11.61 -5.89 33.16
N GLN A 92 12.71 -6.61 32.92
CA GLN A 92 13.98 -6.43 33.64
C GLN A 92 14.91 -5.36 33.05
N ASN A 93 14.74 -4.97 31.78
CA ASN A 93 15.52 -3.93 31.12
C ASN A 93 14.61 -3.11 30.18
N PRO A 94 13.80 -2.19 30.75
CA PRO A 94 12.84 -1.42 29.95
C PRO A 94 13.56 -0.55 28.94
N VAL A 95 13.09 -0.59 27.68
CA VAL A 95 13.60 0.28 26.62
C VAL A 95 13.03 1.67 26.85
N ARG A 96 13.94 2.63 27.04
CA ARG A 96 13.62 4.04 27.27
C ARG A 96 14.02 4.88 26.08
N PHE A 97 13.04 5.57 25.53
CA PHE A 97 13.25 6.58 24.51
C PHE A 97 13.25 7.97 25.17
N THR A 98 14.30 8.73 24.88
CA THR A 98 14.54 10.10 25.38
C THR A 98 14.54 11.09 24.22
N ASN A 99 14.37 12.37 24.51
CA ASN A 99 14.47 13.42 23.48
C ASN A 99 15.84 13.40 22.75
N ALA A 100 16.91 13.03 23.47
CA ALA A 100 18.24 12.92 22.90
C ALA A 100 18.34 11.88 21.75
N ASP A 101 17.55 10.81 21.79
CA ASP A 101 17.54 9.76 20.76
C ASP A 101 16.98 10.27 19.41
N PHE A 102 16.23 11.38 19.43
CA PHE A 102 15.59 11.97 18.25
C PHE A 102 16.12 13.36 17.86
N ASN A 103 17.10 13.91 18.60
CA ASN A 103 17.59 15.28 18.41
C ASN A 103 18.36 15.53 17.09
N ARG A 104 18.77 14.48 16.36
CA ARG A 104 19.53 14.59 15.10
C ARG A 104 18.78 14.03 13.89
N ILE A 105 17.47 13.90 14.00
CA ILE A 105 16.65 13.30 12.96
C ILE A 105 16.35 14.33 11.89
N THR A 106 16.84 14.06 10.69
CA THR A 106 16.64 14.89 9.50
C THR A 106 15.64 14.28 8.52
N GLY A 107 15.37 12.98 8.65
CA GLY A 107 14.36 12.27 7.87
C GLY A 107 13.76 11.05 8.57
N SER A 108 12.72 10.46 7.98
CA SER A 108 12.02 9.28 8.52
C SER A 108 12.91 8.04 8.64
N LEU A 109 13.95 7.92 7.80
CA LEU A 109 14.94 6.85 7.86
C LEU A 109 15.81 6.94 9.13
N ASP A 110 16.19 8.15 9.55
CA ASP A 110 16.99 8.36 10.76
C ASP A 110 16.21 7.94 12.01
N VAL A 111 14.88 8.13 12.02
CA VAL A 111 14.00 7.64 13.10
C VAL A 111 14.06 6.12 13.21
N LEU A 112 13.98 5.43 12.06
CA LEU A 112 13.99 3.97 12.02
C LEU A 112 15.34 3.41 12.46
N GLN A 113 16.45 4.04 12.04
CA GLN A 113 17.79 3.68 12.49
C GLN A 113 17.97 3.91 13.99
N SER A 114 17.54 5.05 14.53
CA SER A 114 17.59 5.29 15.99
C SER A 114 16.79 4.24 16.78
N ILE A 115 15.61 3.83 16.30
CA ILE A 115 14.81 2.78 16.93
C ILE A 115 15.51 1.42 16.82
N GLN A 116 16.03 1.09 15.64
CA GLN A 116 16.76 -0.15 15.39
C GLN A 116 17.96 -0.26 16.33
N ASP A 117 18.82 0.75 16.35
CA ASP A 117 20.03 0.79 17.19
C ASP A 117 19.66 0.67 18.66
N LYS A 118 18.62 1.38 19.12
CA LYS A 118 18.20 1.32 20.53
C LYS A 118 17.70 -0.06 20.93
N LEU A 119 17.04 -0.77 20.02
CA LEU A 119 16.49 -2.09 20.27
C LEU A 119 17.57 -3.19 20.14
N SER A 120 18.54 -3.05 19.24
CA SER A 120 19.58 -4.06 18.99
C SER A 120 20.87 -3.89 19.81
N THR A 121 21.16 -2.69 20.33
CA THR A 121 22.42 -2.39 21.02
C THR A 121 22.66 -3.30 22.23
N GLY A 122 23.82 -3.93 22.28
CA GLY A 122 24.24 -4.80 23.40
C GLY A 122 23.61 -6.20 23.37
N ARG A 123 22.91 -6.57 22.29
CA ARG A 123 22.30 -7.89 22.11
C ARG A 123 22.80 -8.57 20.83
N ASN A 124 22.99 -9.89 20.90
CA ASN A 124 23.23 -10.70 19.71
C ASN A 124 21.90 -10.99 18.99
N PRO A 125 21.88 -11.03 17.66
CA PRO A 125 20.67 -11.42 16.92
C PRO A 125 20.29 -12.85 17.26
N ASP A 126 18.99 -13.10 17.44
CA ASP A 126 18.47 -14.45 17.68
C ASP A 126 18.56 -15.32 16.42
N LYS A 127 18.51 -14.70 15.23
CA LYS A 127 18.70 -15.35 13.92
C LYS A 127 19.44 -14.43 12.94
N THR A 128 20.13 -15.03 11.97
CA THR A 128 20.80 -14.34 10.84
C THR A 128 20.01 -14.43 9.54
N THR A 129 18.79 -14.95 9.61
CA THR A 129 17.79 -14.93 8.54
C THR A 129 16.40 -14.77 9.13
N PHE A 130 15.53 -14.05 8.42
CA PHE A 130 14.11 -13.92 8.79
C PHE A 130 13.20 -14.10 7.58
N ARG A 131 11.99 -14.60 7.82
CA ARG A 131 10.98 -14.84 6.77
C ARG A 131 9.87 -13.79 6.87
N SER A 132 9.66 -13.06 5.79
CA SER A 132 8.53 -12.15 5.62
C SER A 132 7.50 -12.77 4.68
N GLY A 133 6.22 -12.71 5.06
CA GLY A 133 5.14 -13.02 4.12
C GLY A 133 5.02 -11.95 3.04
N LEU A 134 4.66 -12.37 1.83
CA LEU A 134 4.18 -11.43 0.82
C LEU A 134 2.83 -10.82 1.28
N PRO A 135 2.47 -9.62 0.76
CA PRO A 135 1.23 -8.93 1.11
C PRO A 135 0.01 -9.59 0.46
N THR A 136 -0.27 -10.84 0.84
CA THR A 136 -1.33 -11.64 0.25
C THR A 136 -2.69 -10.94 0.40
N SER A 137 -3.38 -10.71 -0.72
CA SER A 137 -4.65 -9.99 -0.76
C SER A 137 -5.73 -10.78 -1.48
N LEU A 138 -6.94 -10.78 -0.91
CA LEU A 138 -8.17 -11.20 -1.58
C LEU A 138 -8.73 -10.01 -2.36
N ASN A 139 -8.91 -10.18 -3.66
CA ASN A 139 -9.40 -9.16 -4.57
C ASN A 139 -10.72 -9.60 -5.18
N LEU A 140 -11.80 -8.88 -4.88
CA LEU A 140 -13.14 -9.10 -5.41
C LEU A 140 -13.53 -7.93 -6.31
N THR A 141 -14.08 -8.23 -7.49
CA THR A 141 -14.56 -7.21 -8.43
C THR A 141 -15.93 -7.60 -8.97
N ALA A 142 -16.79 -6.60 -9.12
CA ALA A 142 -18.07 -6.72 -9.80
C ALA A 142 -18.26 -5.51 -10.69
N ASP A 143 -18.52 -5.73 -11.97
CA ASP A 143 -18.71 -4.68 -12.96
C ASP A 143 -19.99 -4.97 -13.72
N TYR A 144 -20.91 -4.01 -13.73
CA TYR A 144 -22.16 -4.09 -14.46
C TYR A 144 -22.27 -2.92 -15.42
N GLN A 145 -22.47 -3.20 -16.69
CA GLN A 145 -22.47 -2.22 -17.76
C GLN A 145 -23.73 -2.39 -18.62
N LEU A 146 -24.50 -1.31 -18.74
CA LEU A 146 -25.65 -1.24 -19.65
C LEU A 146 -25.19 -0.88 -21.07
N PRO A 147 -25.90 -1.35 -22.12
CA PRO A 147 -25.66 -0.97 -23.51
C PRO A 147 -25.82 0.53 -23.76
N SER A 148 -26.62 1.21 -22.93
CA SER A 148 -26.80 2.66 -22.96
C SER A 148 -25.55 3.46 -22.57
N GLY A 149 -24.51 2.78 -22.07
CA GLY A 149 -23.24 3.37 -21.65
C GLY A 149 -23.10 3.55 -20.14
N PHE A 150 -24.19 3.52 -19.37
CA PHE A 150 -24.09 3.60 -17.91
C PHE A 150 -23.58 2.29 -17.29
N GLY A 151 -22.63 2.37 -16.38
CA GLY A 151 -22.11 1.23 -15.65
C GLY A 151 -21.72 1.56 -14.22
N ILE A 152 -21.52 0.52 -13.43
CA ILE A 152 -21.03 0.61 -12.07
C ILE A 152 -20.01 -0.49 -11.84
N ASN A 153 -18.86 -0.11 -11.29
CA ASN A 153 -17.84 -1.04 -10.83
C ASN A 153 -17.79 -1.02 -9.29
N VAL A 154 -17.60 -2.19 -8.69
CA VAL A 154 -17.28 -2.34 -7.28
C VAL A 154 -16.02 -3.18 -7.18
N THR A 155 -15.04 -2.70 -6.44
CA THR A 155 -13.77 -3.39 -6.20
C THR A 155 -13.49 -3.42 -4.71
N TYR A 156 -13.13 -4.59 -4.19
CA TYR A 156 -12.78 -4.78 -2.78
C TYR A 156 -11.45 -5.53 -2.68
N PHE A 157 -10.49 -4.94 -1.98
CA PHE A 157 -9.21 -5.53 -1.65
C PHE A 157 -9.14 -5.73 -0.14
N GLN A 158 -8.82 -6.95 0.29
CA GLN A 158 -8.71 -7.31 1.69
C GLN A 158 -7.38 -7.99 1.91
N ASP A 159 -6.57 -7.42 2.79
CA ASP A 159 -5.39 -8.11 3.30
C ASP A 159 -5.82 -9.34 4.09
N VAL A 160 -5.29 -10.50 3.72
CA VAL A 160 -5.58 -11.78 4.39
C VAL A 160 -4.47 -12.21 5.34
N ARG A 161 -3.42 -11.41 5.49
CA ARG A 161 -2.36 -11.63 6.47
C ARG A 161 -2.86 -11.24 7.87
N SER A 162 -2.48 -12.03 8.88
CA SER A 162 -2.71 -11.67 10.29
C SER A 162 -1.94 -10.40 10.63
N GLN A 163 -2.54 -9.49 11.41
CA GLN A 163 -1.90 -8.24 11.84
C GLN A 163 -0.59 -8.44 12.62
N GLN A 164 -0.39 -9.63 13.20
CA GLN A 164 0.82 -10.00 13.95
C GLN A 164 1.85 -10.73 13.07
N ALA A 165 1.52 -11.02 11.81
CA ALA A 165 2.45 -11.69 10.92
C ALA A 165 3.61 -10.76 10.57
N LEU A 166 4.83 -11.31 10.54
CA LEU A 166 5.96 -10.62 9.92
C LEU A 166 5.72 -10.64 8.40
N ALA A 167 5.03 -9.63 7.89
CA ALA A 167 4.64 -9.51 6.50
C ALA A 167 4.51 -8.03 6.12
N VAL A 168 4.61 -7.77 4.82
CA VAL A 168 4.10 -6.49 4.29
C VAL A 168 2.58 -6.60 4.27
N HIS A 169 1.89 -5.54 4.65
CA HIS A 169 0.43 -5.48 4.69
C HIS A 169 -0.08 -4.57 3.58
N GLN A 170 -1.10 -5.03 2.85
CA GLN A 170 -1.76 -4.21 1.85
C GLN A 170 -2.90 -3.42 2.50
N PRO A 171 -3.10 -2.14 2.17
CA PRO A 171 -4.27 -1.40 2.61
C PRO A 171 -5.56 -2.09 2.17
N THR A 172 -6.47 -2.35 3.11
CA THR A 172 -7.83 -2.79 2.78
C THR A 172 -8.60 -1.63 2.16
N MET A 173 -9.26 -1.88 1.03
CA MET A 173 -9.96 -0.87 0.25
C MET A 173 -11.28 -1.38 -0.29
N LEU A 174 -12.30 -0.53 -0.24
CA LEU A 174 -13.55 -0.72 -1.00
C LEU A 174 -13.74 0.47 -1.92
N ALA A 175 -13.95 0.23 -3.21
CA ALA A 175 -14.21 1.26 -4.21
C ALA A 175 -15.51 0.97 -4.96
N VAL A 176 -16.29 2.01 -5.20
CA VAL A 176 -17.49 2.01 -6.05
C VAL A 176 -17.30 3.10 -7.09
N VAL A 177 -17.41 2.74 -8.36
CA VAL A 177 -17.14 3.62 -9.49
C VAL A 177 -18.33 3.59 -10.45
N PRO A 178 -19.33 4.48 -10.25
CA PRO A 178 -20.26 4.81 -11.32
C PRO A 178 -19.50 5.40 -12.52
N ARG A 179 -19.83 4.94 -13.72
CA ARG A 179 -19.26 5.40 -14.98
C ARG A 179 -20.31 5.52 -16.08
N TYR A 180 -20.04 6.37 -17.06
CA TYR A 180 -20.81 6.47 -18.29
C TYR A 180 -19.85 6.48 -19.48
N ASP A 181 -19.96 5.47 -20.34
CA ASP A 181 -19.11 5.27 -21.51
C ASP A 181 -19.92 5.37 -22.80
N ALA A 182 -19.52 6.31 -23.64
CA ALA A 182 -19.94 6.46 -25.02
C ALA A 182 -18.72 6.35 -25.95
N ARG A 183 -18.97 6.29 -27.27
CA ARG A 183 -17.91 6.08 -28.27
C ARG A 183 -16.71 7.04 -28.13
N TRP A 184 -16.97 8.32 -27.85
CA TRP A 184 -15.93 9.36 -27.78
C TRP A 184 -15.81 10.01 -26.40
N LEU A 185 -16.67 9.64 -25.45
CA LEU A 185 -16.76 10.25 -24.13
C LEU A 185 -16.81 9.16 -23.06
N SER A 186 -16.02 9.29 -22.00
CA SER A 186 -16.17 8.50 -20.78
C SER A 186 -16.14 9.42 -19.58
N LEU A 187 -17.03 9.19 -18.63
CA LEU A 187 -17.12 9.89 -17.36
C LEU A 187 -17.08 8.85 -16.24
N ALA A 188 -16.28 9.07 -15.20
CA ALA A 188 -16.26 8.18 -14.03
C ALA A 188 -16.09 8.96 -12.74
N VAL A 189 -16.79 8.53 -11.69
CA VAL A 189 -16.71 9.12 -10.34
C VAL A 189 -16.32 8.02 -9.36
N PRO A 190 -15.02 7.73 -9.18
CA PRO A 190 -14.59 6.74 -8.21
C PRO A 190 -14.78 7.24 -6.78
N ILE A 191 -15.44 6.44 -5.95
CA ILE A 191 -15.60 6.67 -4.51
C ILE A 191 -14.94 5.50 -3.79
N ALA A 192 -13.92 5.75 -2.98
CA ALA A 192 -13.18 4.70 -2.29
C ALA A 192 -13.08 4.95 -0.78
N TYR A 193 -13.19 3.88 -0.01
CA TYR A 193 -12.89 3.85 1.41
C TYR A 193 -11.57 3.10 1.60
N LEU A 194 -10.54 3.82 2.04
CA LEU A 194 -9.17 3.35 2.18
C LEU A 194 -8.62 3.83 3.53
N ASN A 195 -8.09 2.92 4.35
CA ASN A 195 -7.45 3.27 5.63
C ASN A 195 -8.28 4.23 6.51
N HIS A 196 -9.57 3.94 6.65
CA HIS A 196 -10.55 4.77 7.38
C HIS A 196 -10.86 6.16 6.81
N GLY A 197 -10.35 6.48 5.63
CA GLY A 197 -10.67 7.69 4.88
C GLY A 197 -11.61 7.38 3.71
N LEU A 198 -12.66 8.19 3.55
CA LEU A 198 -13.42 8.24 2.31
C LEU A 198 -12.74 9.22 1.36
N THR A 199 -12.48 8.78 0.14
CA THR A 199 -12.02 9.62 -0.97
C THR A 199 -13.01 9.52 -2.13
N ALA A 200 -13.12 10.58 -2.92
CA ALA A 200 -13.84 10.53 -4.17
C ALA A 200 -13.15 11.39 -5.23
N GLY A 201 -12.99 10.79 -6.41
CA GLY A 201 -12.41 11.40 -7.58
C GLY A 201 -13.44 11.65 -8.67
N ALA A 202 -12.98 12.24 -9.76
CA ALA A 202 -13.74 12.38 -10.99
C ALA A 202 -12.78 12.33 -12.17
N SER A 203 -13.20 11.73 -13.28
CA SER A 203 -12.43 11.69 -14.52
C SER A 203 -13.34 11.83 -15.74
N VAL A 204 -12.78 12.44 -16.78
CA VAL A 204 -13.37 12.56 -18.11
C VAL A 204 -12.35 12.16 -19.16
N ARG A 205 -12.78 11.34 -20.12
CA ARG A 205 -12.02 11.01 -21.34
C ARG A 205 -12.80 11.49 -22.56
N VAL A 206 -12.13 12.22 -23.44
CA VAL A 206 -12.65 12.68 -24.73
C VAL A 206 -11.71 12.17 -25.83
N GLY A 207 -12.16 11.18 -26.59
CA GLY A 207 -11.34 10.48 -27.58
C GLY A 207 -10.07 9.90 -26.95
N PRO A 208 -8.86 10.26 -27.43
CA PRO A 208 -7.61 9.76 -26.88
C PRO A 208 -7.19 10.45 -25.59
N ALA A 209 -7.73 11.63 -25.27
CA ALA A 209 -7.29 12.44 -24.14
C ALA A 209 -8.16 12.19 -22.90
N TRP A 210 -7.56 12.28 -21.71
CA TRP A 210 -8.25 12.16 -20.43
C TRP A 210 -7.69 13.13 -19.40
N LEU A 211 -8.54 13.50 -18.45
CA LEU A 211 -8.27 14.37 -17.31
C LEU A 211 -9.00 13.79 -16.09
N GLY A 212 -8.39 13.86 -14.92
CA GLY A 212 -9.06 13.49 -13.68
C GLY A 212 -8.39 14.03 -12.43
N THR A 213 -9.01 13.71 -11.30
CA THR A 213 -8.60 14.07 -9.94
C THR A 213 -9.05 12.97 -8.98
N GLU A 214 -8.25 12.68 -7.97
CA GLU A 214 -8.55 11.74 -6.89
C GLU A 214 -9.19 12.44 -5.68
N ASN A 215 -8.98 13.75 -5.52
CA ASN A 215 -9.55 14.56 -4.45
C ASN A 215 -10.62 15.53 -4.97
N PHE A 216 -11.58 15.03 -5.74
CA PHE A 216 -12.68 15.86 -6.27
C PHE A 216 -13.44 16.59 -5.15
N LEU A 217 -13.67 15.92 -4.01
CA LEU A 217 -14.29 16.54 -2.83
C LEU A 217 -13.47 17.70 -2.26
N GLY A 218 -12.14 17.67 -2.41
CA GLY A 218 -11.28 18.80 -2.05
C GLY A 218 -11.38 19.98 -3.02
N LEU A 219 -11.72 19.70 -4.29
CA LEU A 219 -11.90 20.71 -5.34
C LEU A 219 -13.25 21.45 -5.22
N ILE A 220 -14.33 20.72 -4.87
CA ILE A 220 -15.68 21.30 -4.71
C ILE A 220 -16.04 21.63 -3.25
N GLY A 221 -15.24 21.16 -2.30
CA GLY A 221 -15.46 21.30 -0.87
C GLY A 221 -15.18 22.71 -0.34
N ASN A 222 -16.10 23.24 0.46
CA ASN A 222 -15.90 24.44 1.26
C ASN A 222 -16.20 24.12 2.73
N THR A 223 -15.50 24.77 3.67
CA THR A 223 -15.72 24.64 5.12
C THR A 223 -17.19 24.86 5.50
N SER A 224 -17.93 25.66 4.72
CA SER A 224 -19.37 25.92 4.88
C SER A 224 -20.28 24.72 4.58
N ILE A 225 -19.83 23.72 3.82
CA ILE A 225 -20.56 22.48 3.52
C ILE A 225 -19.98 21.26 4.27
N GLY A 226 -19.12 21.49 5.27
CA GLY A 226 -18.57 20.45 6.14
C GLY A 226 -17.42 19.62 5.54
N ILE A 227 -16.98 19.94 4.31
CA ILE A 227 -15.89 19.25 3.64
C ILE A 227 -14.62 20.09 3.79
N ARG A 228 -13.59 19.52 4.45
CA ARG A 228 -12.28 20.17 4.61
C ARG A 228 -11.34 19.69 3.49
N PRO A 229 -10.92 20.55 2.55
CA PRO A 229 -9.97 20.16 1.51
C PRO A 229 -8.66 19.69 2.13
N ARG A 230 -8.21 18.48 1.78
CA ARG A 230 -6.95 17.88 2.29
C ARG A 230 -5.82 17.91 1.26
N GLY A 231 -6.10 18.34 0.03
CA GLY A 231 -5.13 18.43 -1.06
C GLY A 231 -5.84 18.68 -2.39
N LEU A 232 -5.07 19.10 -3.40
CA LEU A 232 -5.48 19.20 -4.79
C LEU A 232 -4.53 18.34 -5.62
N ASP A 233 -5.10 17.44 -6.40
CA ASP A 233 -4.38 16.67 -7.41
C ASP A 233 -5.16 16.72 -8.72
N ILE A 234 -4.43 16.83 -9.82
CA ILE A 234 -4.98 16.78 -11.17
C ILE A 234 -4.01 15.96 -12.01
N TYR A 235 -4.53 15.06 -12.81
CA TYR A 235 -3.77 14.26 -13.75
C TYR A 235 -4.41 14.31 -15.13
N ALA A 236 -3.59 14.22 -16.18
CA ALA A 236 -4.07 14.18 -17.55
C ALA A 236 -3.13 13.34 -18.42
N GLY A 237 -3.65 12.82 -19.52
CA GLY A 237 -2.85 12.06 -20.48
C GLY A 237 -3.55 11.87 -21.81
N VAL A 238 -2.83 11.25 -22.74
CA VAL A 238 -3.32 10.91 -24.07
C VAL A 238 -2.93 9.47 -24.39
N ALA A 239 -3.86 8.68 -24.90
CA ALA A 239 -3.66 7.31 -25.35
C ALA A 239 -4.25 7.12 -26.75
N PHE A 240 -3.44 6.64 -27.69
CA PHE A 240 -3.88 6.31 -29.05
C PHE A 240 -3.27 4.98 -29.48
N GLY A 241 -4.05 4.19 -30.22
CA GLY A 241 -3.59 2.94 -30.83
C GLY A 241 -3.02 3.20 -32.23
N LEU A 242 -1.87 2.60 -32.53
CA LEU A 242 -1.35 2.51 -33.89
C LEU A 242 -1.76 1.15 -34.46
N GLY A 243 -2.62 1.14 -35.47
CA GLY A 243 -3.05 -0.08 -36.16
C GLY A 243 -3.23 0.19 -37.66
N ARG A 244 -2.90 -0.80 -38.49
CA ARG A 244 -3.29 -0.79 -39.90
C ARG A 244 -4.77 -1.16 -39.96
N VAL A 245 -5.56 -0.30 -40.61
CA VAL A 245 -6.90 -0.67 -41.07
C VAL A 245 -6.67 -1.46 -42.36
N GLU A 246 -6.96 -2.76 -42.37
CA GLU A 246 -7.15 -3.48 -43.62
C GLU A 246 -8.55 -3.09 -44.13
N GLU A 247 -8.58 -2.42 -45.29
CA GLU A 247 -9.79 -2.18 -46.09
C GLU A 247 -10.20 -3.43 -46.88
#